data_AF-A0A3N2ND85-F1
#
_entry.id   AF-A0A3N2ND85-F1
#
_cell.length_a   1.000
_cell.length_b   1.000
_cell.length_c   1.000
_cell.angle_alpha   90.00
_cell.angle_beta   90.00
_cell.angle_gamma   90.00
#
_symmetry.space_group_name_H-M   'P 1'
#
loop_
_entity.id
_entity.type
_entity.pdbx_description
1 polymer ?
#
loop_
_entity_poly.entity_id
_entity_poly.type
_entity_poly.pdbx_seq_one_letter_code
_entity_poly.pdbx_strand_id
1 'polypeptide(L)' 'MKHLTTILAAVLCAVCLSGCEEQKTQEQIDTYIASNIIEFNYKGHKYLLYKQSYGKGGVGGIAHDPDCPCHKEGGEE' A
#
# COMPACT_ATOMS: atom_id res chain seq x y z
N MET A 1 -31.57 37.35 -11.38
CA MET A 1 -30.64 36.65 -12.29
C MET A 1 -29.20 36.65 -11.79
N LYS A 2 -28.62 37.79 -11.40
CA LYS A 2 -27.22 37.89 -10.93
C LYS A 2 -26.89 36.97 -9.73
N HIS A 3 -27.76 36.90 -8.72
CA HIS A 3 -27.53 36.05 -7.54
C HIS A 3 -27.58 34.54 -7.82
N LEU A 4 -28.43 34.10 -8.75
CA LEU A 4 -28.56 32.69 -9.10
C LEU A 4 -27.32 32.18 -9.85
N THR A 5 -26.77 32.99 -10.76
CA THR A 5 -25.52 32.69 -11.46
C THR A 5 -24.32 32.65 -10.51
N THR A 6 -24.28 33.49 -9.47
CA THR A 6 -23.21 33.46 -8.47
C THR A 6 -23.27 32.20 -7.61
N ILE A 7 -24.48 31.77 -7.21
CA ILE A 7 -24.68 30.54 -6.44
C ILE A 7 -24.27 29.31 -7.26
N LEU A 8 -24.69 29.25 -8.54
CA LEU A 8 -24.30 28.15 -9.44
C LEU A 8 -22.78 28.07 -9.62
N ALA A 9 -22.11 29.21 -9.81
CA ALA A 9 -20.65 29.25 -9.93
C ALA A 9 -19.95 28.77 -8.66
N ALA A 10 -20.44 29.15 -7.47
CA ALA A 10 -19.88 28.72 -6.19
C ALA A 10 -20.03 27.21 -5.97
N VAL A 11 -21.19 26.64 -6.32
CA VAL A 11 -21.45 25.19 -6.21
C VAL A 11 -20.55 24.40 -7.17
N LEU A 12 -20.38 24.88 -8.41
CA LEU A 12 -19.46 24.27 -9.38
C LEU A 12 -18.01 24.27 -8.88
N CYS A 13 -17.52 25.40 -8.34
CA CYS A 13 -16.17 25.46 -7.78
C CYS A 13 -15.97 24.51 -6.59
N ALA A 14 -16.96 24.38 -5.70
CA ALA A 14 -16.87 23.47 -4.56
C ALA A 14 -16.83 21.99 -5.00
N VAL A 15 -17.61 21.61 -6.02
CA VAL A 15 -17.63 20.25 -6.56
C VAL A 15 -16.30 19.92 -7.28
N CYS A 16 -15.73 20.88 -8.02
CA CYS A 16 -14.43 20.70 -8.68
C CYS A 16 -13.27 20.53 -7.68
N LEU A 17 -13.32 21.18 -6.51
CA LEU A 17 -12.28 21.07 -5.49
C LEU A 17 -12.37 19.80 -4.65
N SER A 18 -13.55 19.17 -4.56
CA SER A 18 -13.74 17.91 -3.82
C SER A 18 -13.22 16.65 -4.54
N GLY A 19 -12.80 16.77 -5.81
CA GLY A 19 -12.36 15.64 -6.63
C GLY A 19 -10.84 15.42 -6.72
N CYS A 20 -10.03 16.29 -6.11
CA CYS A 20 -8.57 16.14 -6.11
C CYS A 20 -8.13 15.29 -4.91
N GLU A 21 -8.23 13.96 -5.03
CA GLU A 21 -7.46 13.10 -4.14
C GLU A 21 -5.96 13.28 -4.44
N GLU A 22 -5.18 13.52 -3.40
CA GLU A 22 -3.72 13.61 -3.52
C GLU A 22 -3.18 12.25 -3.95
N GLN A 23 -2.73 12.15 -5.20
CA GLN A 23 -2.15 10.93 -5.72
C GLN A 23 -0.81 10.71 -5.04
N LYS A 24 -0.72 9.64 -4.24
CA LYS A 24 0.54 9.26 -3.59
C LYS A 24 1.60 9.00 -4.64
N THR A 25 2.82 9.46 -4.37
CA THR A 25 3.98 9.11 -5.19
C THR A 25 4.30 7.62 -5.00
N GLN A 26 4.99 7.03 -5.97
CA GLN A 26 5.46 5.65 -5.85
C GLN A 26 6.35 5.47 -4.61
N GLU A 27 7.21 6.44 -4.31
CA GLU A 27 8.07 6.43 -3.10
C GLU A 27 7.27 6.38 -1.79
N GLN A 28 6.16 7.13 -1.71
CA GLN A 28 5.27 7.09 -0.55
C GLN A 28 4.57 5.73 -0.42
N ILE A 29 4.18 5.12 -1.54
CA ILE A 29 3.59 3.78 -1.58
C ILE A 29 4.62 2.75 -1.12
N ASP A 30 5.83 2.78 -1.68
CA ASP A 30 6.90 1.82 -1.38
C ASP A 30 7.32 1.90 0.09
N THR A 31 7.49 3.12 0.61
CA THR A 31 7.80 3.36 2.03
C THR A 31 6.71 2.79 2.94
N TYR A 32 5.44 3.01 2.58
CA TYR A 32 4.32 2.48 3.34
C TYR A 32 4.30 0.94 3.33
N ILE A 33 4.44 0.32 2.15
CA ILE A 33 4.43 -1.14 2.03
C ILE A 33 5.61 -1.76 2.78
N ALA A 34 6.83 -1.23 2.60
CA ALA A 34 8.03 -1.71 3.27
C ALA A 34 7.89 -1.68 4.80
N SER A 35 7.25 -0.65 5.36
CA SER A 35 7.01 -0.56 6.81
C SER A 35 6.10 -1.65 7.38
N ASN A 36 5.37 -2.37 6.51
CA ASN A 36 4.48 -3.48 6.88
C ASN A 36 5.08 -4.85 6.54
N ILE A 37 6.32 -4.92 6.04
CA ILE A 37 7.04 -6.17 5.79
C ILE A 37 7.90 -6.52 7.01
N ILE A 38 7.78 -7.76 7.47
CA ILE A 38 8.53 -8.32 8.60
C ILE A 38 9.33 -9.51 8.09
N GLU A 39 10.65 -9.48 8.26
CA GLU A 39 11.50 -10.64 8.04
C GLU A 39 11.42 -11.58 9.25
N PHE A 40 11.28 -12.88 8.99
CA PHE A 40 11.37 -13.90 10.04
C PHE A 40 11.97 -15.20 9.52
N ASN A 41 12.51 -16.00 10.44
CA ASN A 41 13.08 -17.31 10.12
C ASN A 41 12.17 -18.43 10.62
N TYR A 42 11.97 -19.47 9.81
CA TYR A 42 11.21 -20.65 10.19
C TYR A 42 11.82 -21.89 9.53
N LYS A 43 12.09 -22.94 10.32
CA LYS A 43 12.66 -24.21 9.85
C LYS A 43 13.95 -24.08 9.01
N GLY A 44 14.79 -23.09 9.33
CA GLY A 44 16.05 -22.85 8.60
C GLY A 44 15.90 -22.02 7.32
N HIS A 45 14.69 -21.56 7.00
CA HIS A 45 14.41 -20.70 5.86
C HIS A 45 14.06 -19.29 6.32
N LYS A 46 14.37 -18.31 5.46
CA LYS A 46 13.99 -16.91 5.65
C LYS A 46 12.70 -16.61 4.88
N TYR A 47 11.80 -15.86 5.51
CA TYR A 47 10.50 -15.48 4.96
C TYR A 47 10.23 -13.98 5.14
N LEU A 48 9.46 -13.44 4.22
CA LEU A 48 8.90 -12.09 4.26
C LEU A 48 7.40 -12.19 4.59
N LEU A 49 6.98 -11.59 5.71
CA LEU A 49 5.58 -11.48 6.11
C LEU A 49 5.10 -10.06 5.83
N TYR A 50 4.11 -9.90 4.95
CA TYR A 50 3.38 -8.65 4.83
C TYR A 50 2.19 -8.64 5.81
N LYS A 51 2.23 -7.73 6.78
CA LYS A 51 1.21 -7.58 7.81
C LYS A 51 0.68 -6.16 7.84
N GLN A 52 -0.47 -5.95 7.23
CA GLN A 52 -1.22 -4.71 7.36
C GLN A 52 -2.31 -4.89 8.42
N SER A 53 -2.35 -4.00 9.41
CA SER A 53 -3.39 -4.05 10.44
C SER A 53 -4.74 -3.62 9.87
N TYR A 54 -5.55 -4.58 9.44
CA TYR A 54 -6.99 -4.40 9.20
C TYR A 54 -7.77 -5.12 10.31
N GLY A 55 -8.40 -4.35 11.21
CA GLY A 55 -9.22 -4.91 12.28
C GLY A 55 -8.48 -5.87 13.22
N LYS A 56 -9.12 -6.99 13.60
CA LYS A 56 -8.60 -7.95 14.60
C LYS A 56 -7.57 -8.96 14.08
N GLY A 57 -7.10 -8.84 12.84
CA GLY A 57 -6.09 -9.74 12.31
C GLY A 57 -5.99 -9.67 10.80
N GLY A 58 -5.20 -8.74 10.28
CA GLY A 58 -4.80 -8.73 8.88
C GLY A 58 -3.42 -9.38 8.75
N VAL A 59 -3.35 -10.54 8.13
CA VAL A 59 -2.11 -11.05 7.50
C VAL A 59 -2.37 -11.02 6.01
N GLY A 60 -1.59 -10.24 5.27
CA GLY A 60 -1.80 -10.01 3.83
C GLY A 60 -1.01 -10.96 2.93
N GLY A 61 0.00 -11.64 3.46
CA GLY A 61 0.74 -12.68 2.73
C GLY A 61 2.06 -13.04 3.38
N ILE A 62 2.55 -14.25 3.10
CA ILE A 62 3.89 -14.72 3.45
C ILE A 62 4.56 -15.19 2.16
N ALA A 63 5.80 -14.77 1.93
CA ALA A 63 6.63 -15.23 0.83
C ALA A 63 7.94 -15.81 1.38
N HIS A 64 8.46 -16.84 0.72
CA HIS A 64 9.82 -17.30 0.96
C HIS A 64 10.79 -16.25 0.41
N ASP A 65 11.84 -15.92 1.18
CA ASP A 65 12.78 -14.88 0.78
C ASP A 65 13.59 -15.35 -0.44
N PRO A 66 13.60 -14.59 -1.57
CA PRO A 66 14.37 -14.95 -2.77
C PRO A 66 15.87 -15.06 -2.52
N ASP A 67 16.40 -14.40 -1.49
CA ASP A 67 17.82 -14.46 -1.11
C ASP A 67 18.10 -15.55 -0.06
N CYS A 68 17.09 -16.35 0.30
CA CYS A 68 17.27 -17.47 1.22
C CYS A 68 18.36 -18.43 0.70
N PRO A 69 19.35 -18.82 1.52
CA PRO A 69 20.48 -19.65 1.08
C PRO A 69 20.09 -20.97 0.39
N CYS A 70 18.91 -21.52 0.68
CA CYS A 70 18.45 -22.76 0.04
C CYS A 70 18.22 -22.62 -1.48
N HIS A 71 18.05 -21.40 -2.01
CA HIS A 71 17.98 -21.18 -3.46
C HIS A 71 19.35 -21.35 -4.15
N LYS A 72 20.46 -21.31 -3.41
CA LYS A 72 21.81 -21.43 -3.98
C LYS A 72 22.21 -22.88 -4.30
N GLU A 73 21.51 -23.86 -3.74
CA GLU A 73 21.87 -25.29 -3.88
C GLU A 73 21.01 -26.05 -4.90
N GLY A 74 20.28 -25.38 -5.78
CA GLY A 74 19.50 -26.05 -6.83
C GLY A 74 18.15 -26.60 -6.37
N GLY A 75 17.57 -26.03 -5.31
CA GLY A 75 16.18 -26.28 -4.94
C GLY A 75 15.23 -25.54 -5.88
N GLU A 76 14.44 -26.30 -6.65
CA GLU A 76 13.32 -25.81 -7.46
C GLU A 76 12.25 -25.12 -6.59
N GLU A 77 11.63 -24.06 -7.11
CA GLU A 77 10.54 -23.29 -6.49
C GLU A 77 9.28 -24.13 -6.20
#